data_AF-Q7MNM0-F1
#
_entry.id   AF-Q7MNM0-F1
#
_cell.length_a   1.000
_cell.length_b   1.000
_cell.length_c   1.000
_cell.angle_alpha   90.00
_cell.angle_beta   90.00
_cell.angle_gamma   90.00
#
_symmetry.space_group_name_H-M   'P 1'
#
loop_
_entity.id
_entity.type
_entity.pdbx_description
1 polymer ?
#
loop_
_entity_poly.entity_id
_entity_poly.type
_entity_poly.pdbx_seq_one_letter_code
_entity_poly.pdbx_strand_id
1 'polypeptide(L)'
;MKTSALGLAVFLLAGCVASTEQLAQQGDWQQIGYQDGIAGHTQRSYKALAELGEVNKSDYEQGYLEGVAEYCNPDFAYQMGLSGQYYEGVCEGTEQAQKFRMEWQRGWNEYQN
;
A
#
# COMPACT_ATOMS: atom_id res chain seq x y z
N MET A 1 -23.53 32.00 -40.11
CA MET A 1 -23.34 31.67 -38.68
C MET A 1 -23.17 30.17 -38.58
N LYS A 2 -21.95 29.68 -38.31
CA LYS A 2 -21.68 28.25 -38.15
C LYS A 2 -20.96 28.09 -36.81
N THR A 3 -21.71 27.81 -35.76
CA THR A 3 -21.17 27.47 -34.44
C THR A 3 -20.77 26.00 -34.48
N SER A 4 -19.49 25.75 -34.70
CA SER A 4 -18.91 24.41 -34.55
C SER A 4 -18.87 24.07 -33.07
N ALA A 5 -19.75 23.19 -32.61
CA ALA A 5 -19.70 22.61 -31.28
C ALA A 5 -18.53 21.63 -31.22
N LEU A 6 -17.44 22.02 -30.55
CA LEU A 6 -16.32 21.13 -30.26
C LEU A 6 -16.71 20.27 -29.05
N GLY A 7 -17.19 19.05 -29.30
CA GLY A 7 -17.52 18.09 -28.26
C GLY A 7 -16.25 17.57 -27.56
N LEU A 8 -16.07 17.94 -26.30
CA LEU A 8 -15.00 17.43 -25.45
C LEU A 8 -15.40 16.03 -24.94
N ALA A 9 -14.90 14.98 -25.58
CA ALA A 9 -15.07 13.61 -25.11
C ALA A 9 -14.14 13.35 -23.92
N VAL A 10 -14.70 13.37 -22.70
CA VAL A 10 -14.00 12.95 -21.48
C VAL A 10 -14.03 11.42 -21.44
N PHE A 11 -12.88 10.78 -21.72
CA PHE A 11 -12.70 9.36 -21.46
C PHE A 11 -12.44 9.15 -19.97
N LEU A 12 -13.44 8.61 -19.27
CA LEU A 12 -13.28 8.13 -17.90
C LEU A 12 -12.60 6.75 -17.97
N LEU A 13 -11.32 6.69 -17.61
CA LEU A 13 -10.63 5.41 -17.40
C LEU A 13 -11.09 4.85 -16.05
N ALA A 14 -12.03 3.90 -16.09
CA ALA A 14 -12.35 3.08 -14.92
C ALA A 14 -11.37 1.90 -14.89
N GLY A 15 -10.45 1.90 -13.93
CA GLY A 15 -9.63 0.73 -13.61
C GLY A 15 -10.29 -0.08 -12.49
N CYS A 16 -10.63 -1.35 -12.73
CA CYS A 16 -11.01 -2.26 -11.66
C CYS A 16 -9.74 -2.75 -10.96
N VAL A 17 -9.65 -2.55 -9.64
CA VAL A 17 -8.66 -3.24 -8.81
C VAL A 17 -9.19 -4.65 -8.53
N ALA A 18 -8.34 -5.67 -8.68
CA ALA A 18 -8.72 -7.04 -8.32
C ALA A 18 -8.83 -7.15 -6.79
N SER A 19 -9.86 -7.85 -6.31
CA SER A 19 -9.97 -8.19 -4.89
C SER A 19 -8.93 -9.23 -4.48
N THR A 20 -8.63 -9.32 -3.19
CA THR A 20 -7.69 -10.32 -2.67
C THR A 20 -8.14 -11.75 -3.00
N GLU A 21 -9.45 -12.04 -2.95
CA GLU A 21 -10.01 -13.34 -3.31
C GLU A 21 -9.80 -13.65 -4.80
N GLN A 22 -9.94 -12.64 -5.67
CA GLN A 22 -9.69 -12.79 -7.10
C GLN A 22 -8.21 -13.07 -7.38
N LEU A 23 -7.30 -12.40 -6.68
CA LEU A 23 -5.86 -12.65 -6.79
C LEU A 23 -5.49 -14.05 -6.29
N ALA A 24 -6.04 -14.47 -5.15
CA ALA A 24 -5.80 -15.80 -4.58
C ALA A 24 -6.31 -16.91 -5.52
N GLN A 25 -7.49 -16.73 -6.13
CA GLN A 25 -8.03 -17.64 -7.15
C GLN A 25 -7.15 -17.73 -8.41
N GLN A 26 -6.45 -16.63 -8.75
CA GLN A 26 -5.50 -16.58 -9.86
C GLN A 26 -4.10 -17.09 -9.48
N GLY A 27 -3.85 -17.36 -8.20
CA GLY A 27 -2.55 -17.75 -7.67
C GLY A 27 -1.55 -16.59 -7.57
N ASP A 28 -2.01 -15.34 -7.66
CA ASP A 28 -1.17 -14.14 -7.63
C ASP A 28 -0.88 -13.70 -6.19
N TRP A 29 -0.08 -14.51 -5.50
CA TRP A 29 0.28 -14.27 -4.10
C TRP A 29 1.25 -13.10 -3.95
N GLN A 30 2.09 -12.83 -4.95
CA GLN A 30 2.98 -11.67 -4.95
C GLN A 30 2.18 -10.37 -4.93
N GLN A 31 1.14 -10.23 -5.76
CA GLN A 31 0.32 -9.03 -5.76
C GLN A 31 -0.45 -8.85 -4.44
N ILE A 32 -0.90 -9.94 -3.79
CA ILE A 32 -1.52 -9.87 -2.46
C ILE A 32 -0.51 -9.33 -1.44
N GLY A 33 0.70 -9.89 -1.42
CA GLY A 33 1.77 -9.42 -0.54
C GLY A 33 2.09 -7.95 -0.77
N TYR A 34 2.24 -7.55 -2.03
CA TYR A 34 2.50 -6.16 -2.41
C TYR A 34 1.39 -5.22 -1.93
N GLN A 35 0.12 -5.59 -2.09
CA GLN A 35 -1.01 -4.79 -1.61
C GLN A 35 -1.00 -4.61 -0.09
N ASP A 36 -0.69 -5.67 0.67
CA ASP A 36 -0.59 -5.57 2.12
C ASP A 36 0.61 -4.68 2.53
N GLY A 37 1.75 -4.83 1.86
CA GLY A 37 2.96 -4.05 2.13
C GLY A 37 2.81 -2.56 1.83
N ILE A 38 2.28 -2.20 0.65
CA ILE A 38 2.11 -0.79 0.25
C ILE A 38 1.02 -0.08 1.06
N ALA A 39 0.06 -0.83 1.61
CA ALA A 39 -0.93 -0.29 2.54
C ALA A 39 -0.34 0.02 3.93
N GLY A 40 0.89 -0.44 4.21
CA GLY A 40 1.54 -0.27 5.51
C GLY A 40 0.99 -1.19 6.59
N HIS A 41 0.32 -2.27 6.21
CA HIS A 41 -0.19 -3.27 7.14
C HIS A 41 0.90 -4.25 7.53
N THR A 42 0.85 -4.73 8.77
CA THR A 42 1.62 -5.91 9.15
C THR A 42 1.28 -7.12 8.27
N GLN A 43 2.26 -8.00 8.04
CA GLN A 43 2.02 -9.22 7.28
C GLN A 43 0.85 -10.01 7.86
N ARG A 44 -0.06 -10.45 6.99
CA ARG A 44 -1.06 -11.45 7.35
C ARG A 44 -0.38 -12.72 7.83
N SER A 45 -0.96 -13.34 8.86
CA SER A 45 -0.52 -14.67 9.27
C SER A 45 -0.75 -15.68 8.13
N TYR A 46 0.12 -16.69 8.01
CA TYR A 46 -0.12 -17.77 7.04
C TYR A 46 -1.44 -18.51 7.26
N LYS A 47 -1.98 -18.49 8.48
CA LYS A 47 -3.32 -19.03 8.75
C LYS A 47 -4.39 -18.23 8.00
N ALA A 48 -4.35 -16.91 8.08
CA ALA A 48 -5.28 -16.04 7.36
C ALA A 48 -5.11 -16.14 5.84
N LEU A 49 -3.88 -16.27 5.35
CA LEU A 49 -3.63 -16.50 3.92
C LEU A 49 -4.17 -17.87 3.45
N ALA A 50 -4.06 -18.90 4.28
CA ALA A 50 -4.58 -20.24 3.98
C ALA A 50 -6.12 -20.30 3.93
N GLU A 51 -6.82 -19.32 4.51
CA GLU A 51 -8.28 -19.18 4.37
C GLU A 51 -8.67 -18.72 2.95
N LEU A 52 -7.73 -18.17 2.17
CA LEU A 52 -7.95 -17.70 0.79
C LEU A 52 -7.61 -18.75 -0.28
N GLY A 53 -6.75 -19.74 0.03
CA GLY A 53 -6.35 -20.79 -0.91
C GLY A 53 -5.00 -21.45 -0.58
N GLU A 54 -4.46 -22.21 -1.53
CA GLU A 54 -3.11 -22.80 -1.41
C GLU A 54 -2.03 -21.72 -1.60
N VAL A 55 -1.50 -21.23 -0.47
CA VAL A 55 -0.58 -20.09 -0.42
C VAL A 55 0.81 -20.43 -0.96
N ASN A 56 1.29 -19.65 -1.93
CA ASN A 56 2.72 -19.55 -2.18
C ASN A 56 3.34 -18.49 -1.27
N LYS A 57 3.98 -18.94 -0.18
CA LYS A 57 4.54 -18.06 0.86
C LYS A 57 5.70 -17.22 0.34
N SER A 58 6.53 -17.78 -0.53
CA SER A 58 7.70 -17.08 -1.07
C SER A 58 7.27 -15.89 -1.91
N ASP A 59 6.28 -16.08 -2.79
CA ASP A 59 5.75 -15.02 -3.64
C ASP A 59 5.09 -13.93 -2.80
N TYR A 60 4.26 -14.32 -1.82
CA TYR A 60 3.64 -13.37 -0.89
C TYR A 60 4.67 -12.54 -0.12
N GLU A 61 5.68 -13.19 0.47
CA GLU A 61 6.74 -12.49 1.22
C GLU A 61 7.53 -11.55 0.33
N GLN A 62 7.87 -11.97 -0.89
CA GLN A 62 8.56 -11.14 -1.85
C GLN A 62 7.73 -9.88 -2.15
N GLY A 63 6.46 -10.05 -2.54
CA GLY A 63 5.59 -8.92 -2.83
C GLY A 63 5.42 -7.99 -1.63
N TYR A 64 5.28 -8.55 -0.43
CA TYR A 64 5.18 -7.76 0.79
C TYR A 64 6.42 -6.89 1.03
N LEU A 65 7.62 -7.45 0.87
CA LEU A 65 8.85 -6.69 1.02
C LEU A 65 8.98 -5.58 -0.05
N GLU A 66 8.55 -5.85 -1.28
CA GLU A 66 8.48 -4.84 -2.35
C GLU A 66 7.53 -3.70 -1.96
N GLY A 67 6.32 -4.00 -1.51
CA GLY A 67 5.35 -2.99 -1.07
C GLY A 67 5.80 -2.20 0.16
N VAL A 68 6.42 -2.87 1.14
CA VAL A 68 6.98 -2.21 2.33
C VAL A 68 8.13 -1.27 1.95
N ALA A 69 8.99 -1.64 1.01
CA ALA A 69 10.08 -0.77 0.57
C ALA A 69 9.54 0.56 0.00
N GLU A 70 8.41 0.51 -0.71
CA GLU A 70 7.73 1.71 -1.23
C GLU A 70 6.98 2.49 -0.14
N TYR A 71 6.23 1.80 0.73
CA TYR A 71 5.54 2.44 1.86
C TYR A 71 6.52 3.19 2.77
N CYS A 72 7.70 2.60 3.01
CA CYS A 72 8.75 3.13 3.88
C CYS A 72 9.58 4.26 3.26
N ASN A 73 8.95 5.08 2.42
CA ASN A 73 9.53 6.30 1.90
C ASN A 73 9.46 7.44 2.94
N PRO A 74 10.60 7.89 3.48
CA PRO A 74 10.64 8.91 4.53
C PRO A 74 10.12 10.28 4.06
N ASP A 75 10.09 10.55 2.76
CA ASP A 75 9.65 11.85 2.22
C ASP A 75 8.13 12.07 2.41
N PHE A 76 7.37 11.00 2.62
CA PHE A 76 5.92 11.06 2.88
C PHE A 76 5.55 10.85 4.35
N ALA A 77 6.47 10.35 5.17
CA ALA A 77 6.21 9.97 6.54
C ALA A 77 5.70 11.14 7.41
N TYR A 78 6.24 12.35 7.23
CA TYR A 78 5.75 13.53 7.95
C TYR A 78 4.29 13.85 7.67
N GLN A 79 3.89 13.84 6.38
CA GLN A 79 2.51 14.12 6.00
C GLN A 79 1.55 13.03 6.51
N MET A 80 2.01 11.77 6.50
CA MET A 80 1.27 10.67 7.10
C MET A 80 1.03 10.91 8.60
N GLY A 81 2.07 11.28 9.36
CA GLY A 81 1.95 11.64 10.78
C GLY A 81 1.00 12.83 11.00
N LEU A 82 1.13 13.89 10.20
CA LEU A 82 0.26 15.08 10.26
C LEU A 82 -1.21 14.77 10.01
N SER A 83 -1.49 13.76 9.18
CA SER A 83 -2.85 13.33 8.88
C SER A 83 -3.48 12.48 9.99
N GLY A 84 -2.72 12.15 11.05
CA GLY A 84 -3.19 11.27 12.11
C GLY A 84 -3.24 9.80 11.71
N GLN A 85 -2.57 9.41 10.62
CA GLN A 85 -2.43 8.00 10.26
C GLN A 85 -1.44 7.31 11.19
N TYR A 86 -1.90 6.27 11.87
CA TYR A 86 -1.08 5.49 12.79
C TYR A 86 -0.06 4.62 12.02
N TYR A 87 1.18 4.59 12.51
CA TYR A 87 2.24 3.78 11.94
C TYR A 87 2.42 2.48 12.74
N GLU A 88 2.25 1.32 12.09
CA GLU A 88 2.29 0.00 12.72
C GLU A 88 3.72 -0.55 12.95
N GLY A 89 4.77 0.16 12.55
CA GLY A 89 6.16 -0.33 12.72
C GLY A 89 6.70 -1.15 11.55
N VAL A 90 5.97 -1.25 10.42
CA VAL A 90 6.33 -2.14 9.29
C VAL A 90 7.67 -1.84 8.62
N CYS A 91 8.22 -0.64 8.79
CA CYS A 91 9.53 -0.27 8.23
C CYS A 91 10.70 -0.78 9.07
N GLU A 92 10.47 -1.39 10.23
CA GLU A 92 11.54 -1.94 11.07
C GLU A 92 12.40 -2.95 10.30
N GLY A 93 13.73 -2.80 10.37
CA GLY A 93 14.68 -3.64 9.62
C GLY A 93 15.00 -3.15 8.21
N THR A 94 14.28 -2.14 7.69
CA THR A 94 14.65 -1.48 6.42
C THR A 94 15.75 -0.43 6.62
N GLU A 95 16.45 -0.06 5.55
CA GLU A 95 17.47 1.00 5.58
C GLU A 95 16.88 2.35 6.03
N GLN A 96 15.65 2.65 5.62
CA GLN A 96 14.99 3.94 5.89
C GLN A 96 14.23 3.98 7.23
N ALA A 97 14.17 2.86 7.97
CA ALA A 97 13.34 2.70 9.16
C ALA A 97 13.45 3.86 10.17
N GLN A 98 14.68 4.27 10.48
CA GLN A 98 14.95 5.32 11.46
C GLN A 98 14.45 6.67 10.96
N LYS A 99 14.77 7.04 9.71
CA LYS A 99 14.35 8.32 9.12
C LYS A 99 12.83 8.39 8.98
N PHE A 100 12.21 7.31 8.50
CA PHE A 100 10.76 7.22 8.37
C PHE A 100 10.06 7.44 9.72
N ARG A 101 10.48 6.73 10.78
CA ARG A 101 9.91 6.87 12.12
C ARG A 101 10.04 8.29 12.66
N MET A 102 11.21 8.92 12.48
CA MET A 102 11.43 10.30 12.95
C MET A 102 10.50 11.30 12.27
N GLU A 103 10.37 11.22 10.94
CA GLU A 103 9.50 12.13 10.19
C GLU A 103 8.01 11.89 10.52
N TRP A 104 7.59 10.63 10.59
CA TRP A 104 6.24 10.29 11.04
C TRP A 104 5.93 10.85 12.44
N GLN A 105 6.85 10.66 13.40
CA GLN A 105 6.68 11.14 14.76
C GLN A 105 6.58 12.67 14.81
N ARG A 106 7.36 13.38 13.99
CA ARG A 106 7.29 14.85 13.88
C ARG A 106 5.88 15.30 13.47
N GLY A 107 5.29 14.67 12.45
CA GLY A 107 3.94 14.99 12.00
C GLY A 107 2.88 14.59 13.02
N TRP A 108 3.02 13.41 13.63
CA TRP A 108 2.09 12.91 14.64
C TRP A 108 2.01 13.82 15.86
N ASN A 109 3.16 14.33 16.34
CA ASN A 109 3.19 15.25 17.46
C ASN A 109 2.42 16.54 17.15
N GLU A 110 2.50 17.05 15.92
CA GLU A 110 1.74 18.23 15.50
C GLU A 110 0.23 17.92 15.38
N TYR A 111 -0.15 16.73 14.91
CA TYR A 111 -1.55 16.29 14.87
C TYR A 111 -2.19 16.18 16.27
N GLN A 112 -1.41 15.83 17.30
CA GLN A 112 -1.90 15.63 18.67
C GLN A 112 -1.96 16.92 19.52
N ASN A 113 -1.33 18.02 19.06
CA ASN A 113 -1.32 19.30 19.76
C ASN A 113 -2.55 20.15 19.43
#